data_AF-A0A958S3F6-F1
#
_entry.id   AF-A0A958S3F6-F1
#
_cell.length_a   1.000
_cell.length_b   1.000
_cell.length_c   1.000
_cell.angle_alpha   90.00
_cell.angle_beta   90.00
_cell.angle_gamma   90.00
#
_symmetry.space_group_name_H-M   'P 1'
#
loop_
_entity.id
_entity.type
_entity.pdbx_description
1 polymer ?
#
loop_
_entity_poly.entity_id
_entity_poly.type
_entity_poly.pdbx_seq_one_letter_code
_entity_poly.pdbx_strand_id
1 'polypeptide(L)'
;MKRLSYLFIAISLTVLSACGGDNTTATDENPQDKVQLKGFEELNLSEWGFNLSIMVPEAETHGDAQVVLTERGALEIMVGQDFGIEIMYGEGDIALLKMDLEEDLVFKSE
;
A
#
# COMPACT_ATOMS: atom_id res chain seq x y z
N MET A 1 -13.54 58.18 -5.54
CA MET A 1 -13.11 56.77 -5.49
C MET A 1 -11.82 56.61 -4.70
N LYS A 2 -11.87 56.58 -3.36
CA LYS A 2 -10.69 56.32 -2.49
C LYS A 2 -11.02 55.48 -1.25
N ARG A 3 -12.19 54.84 -1.20
CA ARG A 3 -12.64 54.05 -0.04
C ARG A 3 -12.87 52.57 -0.35
N LEU A 4 -12.54 52.12 -1.57
CA LEU A 4 -12.75 50.74 -2.03
C LEU A 4 -11.48 49.88 -2.04
N SER A 5 -10.34 50.41 -1.57
CA SER A 5 -9.06 49.67 -1.53
C SER A 5 -8.77 48.99 -0.19
N TYR A 6 -9.60 49.19 0.84
CA TYR A 6 -9.36 48.61 2.18
C TYR A 6 -10.08 47.27 2.42
N LEU A 7 -10.94 46.83 1.49
CA LEU A 7 -11.72 45.59 1.65
C LEU A 7 -10.94 44.31 1.25
N PHE A 8 -9.82 44.44 0.54
CA PHE A 8 -9.02 43.29 0.10
C PHE A 8 -7.94 42.84 1.09
N ILE A 9 -7.65 43.60 2.14
CA ILE A 9 -6.61 43.28 3.14
C ILE A 9 -7.14 42.42 4.29
N ALA A 10 -8.46 42.29 4.46
CA ALA A 10 -9.06 41.60 5.60
C ALA A 10 -9.23 40.07 5.43
N ILE A 11 -8.96 39.51 4.25
CA ILE A 11 -9.27 38.09 3.93
C ILE A 11 -8.07 37.15 4.12
N SER A 12 -6.87 37.65 4.40
CA SER A 12 -5.65 36.84 4.42
C SER A 12 -5.26 36.20 5.77
N LEU A 13 -6.15 36.15 6.78
CA LEU A 13 -5.76 35.71 8.13
C LEU A 13 -6.47 34.47 8.72
N THR A 14 -7.21 33.68 7.95
CA THR A 14 -7.98 32.54 8.50
C THR A 14 -7.49 31.14 8.10
N VAL A 15 -6.23 30.97 7.69
CA VAL A 15 -5.70 29.68 7.19
C VAL A 15 -4.82 28.89 8.18
N LEU A 16 -4.82 29.18 9.49
CA LEU A 16 -3.88 28.56 10.44
C LEU A 16 -4.49 27.84 11.66
N SER A 17 -5.79 27.51 11.66
CA SER A 17 -6.43 26.80 12.78
C SER A 17 -7.08 25.47 12.37
N ALA A 18 -6.34 24.62 11.67
CA ALA A 18 -6.73 23.23 11.41
C ALA A 18 -5.54 22.27 11.39
N CYS A 19 -4.72 22.27 12.46
CA CYS A 19 -3.92 21.12 12.84
C CYS A 19 -3.55 21.26 14.33
N GLY A 20 -4.42 20.73 15.18
CA GLY A 20 -4.31 20.88 16.63
C GLY A 20 -5.41 20.10 17.34
N GLY A 21 -5.53 18.82 16.99
CA GLY A 21 -6.38 17.85 17.67
C GLY A 21 -5.50 16.75 18.24
N ASP A 22 -4.99 16.98 19.44
CA ASP A 22 -4.48 15.91 20.31
C ASP A 22 -5.69 15.09 20.75
N ASN A 23 -5.79 13.86 20.25
CA ASN A 23 -6.64 12.83 20.82
C ASN A 23 -5.80 11.56 20.89
N THR A 24 -5.20 11.38 22.06
CA THR A 24 -4.85 10.07 22.59
C THR A 24 -6.11 9.19 22.58
N THR A 25 -6.25 8.37 21.55
CA THR A 25 -6.99 7.12 21.65
C THR A 25 -5.96 6.03 21.83
N ALA A 26 -5.89 5.50 23.05
CA ALA A 26 -5.26 4.23 23.33
C ALA A 26 -5.78 3.24 22.28
N THR A 27 -4.89 2.81 21.40
CA THR A 27 -5.18 1.77 20.43
C THR A 27 -5.14 0.48 21.23
N ASP A 28 -6.34 0.00 21.59
CA ASP A 28 -6.55 -1.36 22.04
C ASP A 28 -6.06 -2.27 20.91
N GLU A 29 -4.91 -2.90 21.13
CA GLU A 29 -4.33 -3.89 20.23
C GLU A 29 -5.15 -5.18 20.37
N ASN A 30 -6.33 -5.22 19.74
CA ASN A 30 -7.04 -6.47 19.51
C ASN A 30 -6.52 -7.09 18.21
N PRO A 31 -5.69 -8.14 18.25
CA PRO A 31 -5.30 -8.82 17.03
C PRO A 31 -6.51 -9.63 16.56
N GLN A 32 -7.04 -9.32 15.36
CA GLN A 32 -7.96 -10.13 14.51
C GLN A 32 -9.24 -9.43 14.00
N ASP A 33 -9.36 -8.11 14.01
CA ASP A 33 -10.37 -7.48 13.13
C ASP A 33 -9.79 -7.39 11.71
N LYS A 34 -10.13 -8.37 10.86
CA LYS A 34 -9.88 -8.28 9.41
C LYS A 34 -10.50 -6.98 8.93
N VAL A 35 -9.66 -6.05 8.45
CA VAL A 35 -10.09 -4.75 7.92
C VAL A 35 -10.86 -5.00 6.61
N GLN A 36 -12.17 -5.22 6.73
CA GLN A 36 -13.05 -5.41 5.58
C GLN A 36 -13.47 -4.02 5.05
N LEU A 37 -12.78 -3.56 4.02
CA LEU A 37 -13.14 -2.33 3.31
C LEU A 37 -14.31 -2.63 2.37
N LYS A 38 -15.36 -1.80 2.39
CA LYS A 38 -16.49 -1.94 1.46
C LYS A 38 -16.02 -1.75 0.02
N GLY A 39 -16.44 -2.63 -0.88
CA GLY A 39 -16.04 -2.60 -2.30
C GLY A 39 -14.68 -3.26 -2.58
N PHE A 40 -14.08 -3.91 -1.58
CA PHE A 40 -12.81 -4.62 -1.71
C PHE A 40 -12.91 -6.04 -1.16
N GLU A 41 -12.16 -6.93 -1.78
CA GLU A 41 -11.98 -8.32 -1.37
C GLU A 41 -10.51 -8.62 -1.06
N GLU A 42 -10.28 -9.61 -0.21
CA GLU A 42 -8.94 -10.06 0.16
C GLU A 42 -8.39 -10.99 -0.92
N LEU A 43 -7.26 -10.62 -1.52
CA LEU A 43 -6.50 -11.45 -2.45
C LEU A 43 -5.25 -11.99 -1.74
N ASN A 44 -5.20 -13.30 -1.56
CA ASN A 44 -4.06 -14.00 -0.96
C ASN A 44 -3.00 -14.28 -2.03
N LEU A 45 -1.76 -13.82 -1.82
CA LEU A 45 -0.69 -13.94 -2.81
C LEU A 45 0.25 -15.14 -2.62
N SER A 46 -0.08 -16.04 -1.68
CA SER A 46 0.74 -17.22 -1.36
C SER A 46 0.92 -18.16 -2.55
N GLU A 47 -0.06 -18.22 -3.47
CA GLU A 47 0.03 -19.00 -4.70
C GLU A 47 1.18 -18.54 -5.61
N TRP A 48 1.63 -17.29 -5.47
CA TRP A 48 2.74 -16.71 -6.22
C TRP A 48 4.03 -16.59 -5.40
N GLY A 49 4.09 -17.20 -4.22
CA GLY A 49 5.27 -17.19 -3.36
C GLY A 49 5.40 -15.96 -2.45
N PHE A 50 4.37 -15.12 -2.37
CA PHE A 50 4.34 -13.96 -1.48
C PHE A 50 3.47 -14.28 -0.26
N ASN A 51 4.08 -14.32 0.93
CA ASN A 51 3.35 -14.55 2.18
C ASN A 51 2.63 -13.28 2.67
N LEU A 52 1.72 -12.77 1.84
CA LEU A 52 0.93 -11.58 2.14
C LEU A 52 -0.43 -11.65 1.45
N SER A 53 -1.41 -10.99 2.05
CA SER A 53 -2.72 -10.72 1.45
C SER A 53 -2.84 -9.22 1.20
N ILE A 54 -3.50 -8.85 0.10
CA ILE A 54 -3.83 -7.45 -0.21
C ILE A 54 -5.35 -7.29 -0.39
N MET A 55 -5.82 -6.06 -0.27
CA MET A 55 -7.20 -5.71 -0.62
C MET A 55 -7.24 -5.20 -2.05
N VAL A 56 -8.07 -5.81 -2.90
CA VAL A 56 -8.29 -5.41 -4.29
C VAL A 56 -9.78 -5.12 -4.52
N PRO A 57 -10.15 -4.31 -5.53
CA PRO A 57 -11.57 -4.07 -5.84
C PRO A 57 -12.32 -5.38 -6.06
N GLU A 58 -13.55 -5.46 -5.54
CA GLU A 58 -14.36 -6.68 -5.60
C GLU A 58 -14.67 -7.09 -7.05
N ALA A 59 -14.65 -8.41 -7.31
CA ALA A 59 -14.81 -8.95 -8.66
C ALA A 59 -16.21 -8.71 -9.25
N GLU A 60 -17.25 -8.65 -8.41
CA GLU A 60 -18.65 -8.48 -8.85
C GLU A 60 -18.85 -7.21 -9.69
N THR A 61 -18.16 -6.13 -9.35
CA THR A 61 -18.27 -4.83 -10.02
C THR A 61 -17.10 -4.49 -10.94
N HIS A 62 -15.90 -5.04 -10.68
CA HIS A 62 -14.67 -4.64 -11.39
C HIS A 62 -14.06 -5.74 -12.28
N GLY A 63 -14.59 -6.96 -12.20
CA GLY A 63 -14.02 -8.15 -12.85
C GLY A 63 -12.91 -8.79 -12.03
N ASP A 64 -12.54 -10.02 -12.39
CA ASP A 64 -11.55 -10.80 -11.65
C ASP A 64 -10.15 -10.16 -11.70
N ALA A 65 -9.42 -10.28 -10.59
CA ALA A 65 -8.03 -9.87 -10.52
C ALA A 65 -7.15 -10.75 -11.41
N GLN A 66 -6.37 -10.10 -12.27
CA GLN A 66 -5.37 -10.74 -13.11
C GLN A 66 -4.00 -10.60 -12.45
N VAL A 67 -3.37 -11.72 -12.12
CA VAL A 67 -2.08 -11.77 -11.44
C VAL A 67 -1.03 -12.38 -12.36
N VAL A 68 0.05 -11.64 -12.61
CA VAL A 68 1.13 -12.03 -13.53
C VAL A 68 2.47 -11.87 -12.84
N LEU A 69 3.26 -12.94 -12.80
CA LEU A 69 4.67 -12.87 -12.45
C LEU A 69 5.47 -12.49 -13.71
N THR A 70 6.08 -11.31 -13.68
CA THR A 70 6.88 -10.81 -14.80
C THR A 70 8.24 -11.51 -14.89
N GLU A 71 8.91 -11.42 -16.04
CA GLU A 71 10.28 -11.93 -16.23
C GLU A 71 11.31 -11.26 -15.31
N ARG A 72 10.98 -10.07 -14.78
CA ARG A 72 11.82 -9.31 -13.84
C ARG A 72 11.61 -9.74 -12.39
N GLY A 73 10.72 -10.71 -12.13
CA GLY A 73 10.39 -11.16 -10.78
C GLY A 73 9.43 -10.23 -10.02
N ALA A 74 8.80 -9.27 -10.71
CA ALA A 74 7.73 -8.46 -10.15
C ALA A 74 6.39 -9.18 -10.26
N LEU A 75 5.56 -9.11 -9.23
CA LEU A 75 4.18 -9.58 -9.27
C LEU A 75 3.26 -8.41 -9.61
N GLU A 76 2.65 -8.45 -10.79
CA GLU A 76 1.68 -7.46 -11.24
C GLU A 76 0.26 -7.97 -11.00
N ILE A 77 -0.57 -7.16 -10.34
CA ILE A 77 -1.99 -7.43 -10.08
C ILE A 77 -2.81 -6.32 -10.72
N MET A 78 -3.71 -6.68 -11.65
CA MET A 78 -4.59 -5.74 -12.35
C MET A 78 -6.06 -6.11 -12.09
N VAL A 79 -6.89 -5.11 -11.77
CA VAL A 79 -8.35 -5.27 -11.65
C VAL A 79 -9.03 -4.25 -12.56
N GLY A 80 -9.74 -4.74 -13.58
CA GLY A 80 -10.30 -3.88 -14.62
C GLY A 80 -9.23 -3.05 -15.34
N GLN A 81 -9.51 -1.77 -15.56
CA GLN A 81 -8.59 -0.83 -16.22
C GLN A 81 -8.04 0.26 -15.27
N ASP A 82 -8.61 0.37 -14.07
CA ASP A 82 -8.41 1.53 -13.18
C ASP A 82 -7.61 1.19 -11.92
N PHE A 83 -7.28 -0.08 -11.71
CA PHE A 83 -6.52 -0.54 -10.55
C PHE A 83 -5.37 -1.46 -10.96
N GLY A 84 -4.18 -1.14 -10.45
CA GLY A 84 -2.97 -1.91 -10.67
C GLY A 84 -2.01 -1.80 -9.49
N ILE A 85 -1.41 -2.92 -9.09
CA ILE A 85 -0.36 -3.01 -8.06
C ILE A 85 0.81 -3.82 -8.65
N GLU A 86 2.04 -3.33 -8.46
CA GLU A 86 3.26 -4.07 -8.73
C GLU A 86 3.99 -4.30 -7.41
N ILE A 87 4.31 -5.57 -7.11
CA ILE A 87 5.07 -5.97 -5.92
C ILE A 87 6.43 -6.48 -6.37
N MET A 88 7.49 -5.87 -5.82
CA MET A 88 8.87 -6.25 -6.06
C MET A 88 9.61 -6.32 -4.73
N TYR A 89 10.57 -7.24 -4.63
CA TYR A 89 11.48 -7.27 -3.49
C TYR A 89 12.35 -6.01 -3.48
N GLY A 90 12.47 -5.37 -2.31
CA GLY A 90 13.37 -4.24 -2.12
C GLY A 90 14.83 -4.67 -2.15
N GLU A 91 15.75 -3.71 -2.35
CA GLU A 91 17.20 -3.99 -2.34
C GLU A 91 17.66 -4.64 -1.03
N GLY A 92 17.05 -4.27 0.10
CA GLY A 92 17.33 -4.88 1.41
C GLY A 92 16.90 -6.35 1.50
N ASP A 93 15.74 -6.69 0.93
CA ASP A 93 15.23 -8.06 0.91
C ASP A 93 16.07 -8.96 0.01
N ILE A 94 16.56 -8.41 -1.11
CA ILE A 94 17.50 -9.12 -2.00
C ILE A 94 18.85 -9.36 -1.32
N ALA A 95 19.34 -8.41 -0.51
CA ALA A 95 20.59 -8.60 0.23
C ALA A 95 20.46 -9.70 1.28
N LEU A 96 19.35 -9.73 2.01
CA LEU A 96 19.04 -10.81 2.96
C LEU A 96 18.87 -12.16 2.25
N LEU A 97 18.11 -12.19 1.15
CA LEU A 97 17.94 -13.40 0.35
C LEU A 97 19.28 -13.95 -0.17
N LYS A 98 20.21 -13.06 -0.56
CA LYS A 98 21.57 -13.47 -0.95
C LYS A 98 22.35 -14.04 0.22
N MET A 99 22.29 -13.43 1.40
CA MET A 99 22.93 -13.98 2.60
C MET A 99 22.37 -15.37 2.92
N ASP A 100 21.05 -15.54 2.89
CA ASP A 100 20.42 -16.84 3.13
C ASP A 100 20.85 -17.89 2.08
N LEU A 101 20.94 -17.51 0.80
CA LEU A 101 21.42 -18.41 -0.26
C LEU A 101 22.91 -18.76 -0.12
N GLU A 102 23.75 -17.80 0.28
CA GLU A 102 25.17 -18.01 0.54
C GLU A 102 25.40 -18.90 1.77
N GLU A 103 24.53 -18.78 2.79
CA GLU A 103 24.60 -19.56 4.02
C GLU A 103 23.97 -20.96 3.88
N ASP A 104 22.97 -21.16 3.02
CA ASP A 104 22.22 -22.43 2.92
C ASP A 104 22.66 -23.35 1.76
N LEU A 105 23.24 -22.89 0.64
CA LEU A 105 23.66 -23.80 -0.44
C LEU A 105 24.84 -23.29 -1.30
N VAL A 106 26.07 -23.57 -0.85
CA VAL A 106 27.03 -24.19 -1.76
C VAL A 106 27.25 -25.60 -1.24
N PHE A 107 26.72 -26.60 -1.95
CA PHE A 107 27.19 -27.98 -1.79
C PHE A 107 28.71 -27.96 -1.86
N LYS A 108 29.38 -28.06 -0.73
CA LYS A 108 30.80 -28.37 -0.67
C LYS A 108 30.90 -29.87 -0.93
N SER A 109 30.96 -30.27 -2.20
CA SER A 109 31.47 -31.59 -2.55
C SER A 109 32.93 -31.62 -2.11
N GLU A 110 33.24 -32.51 -1.18
CA GLU A 110 34.61 -32.83 -0.72
C GLU A 110 35.52 -33.26 -1.88
#